data_AF-A0A7S3L4N0-F1
#
_entry.id   AF-A0A7S3L4N0-F1
#
_cell.length_a   1.000
_cell.length_b   1.000
_cell.length_c   1.000
_cell.angle_alpha   90.00
_cell.angle_beta   90.00
_cell.angle_gamma   90.00
#
_symmetry.space_group_name_H-M   'P 1'
#
loop_
_entity.id
_entity.type
_entity.pdbx_description
1 polymer ?
#
loop_
_entity_poly.entity_id
_entity_poly.type
_entity_poly.pdbx_seq_one_letter_code
_entity_poly.pdbx_strand_id
1 'polypeptide(L)'
;MVHHNLIPHGVPASSSSSSSSTSRRGMFTTSKNVLLVLVTAIPSFLLGTTVALYARIDGNGNTNNMLMHAAQAGDFEAVLASRVADAVARQKAAWMAECKGGGGRDAAVVTADASSSVLLDSSKVGNYVTSVAVTSKANLTNLLDLGVPLDPATKRGSTHAMILYMKGPQRGQVVQIDDAVTALEPCDTVNVLLTDHSGQRKQCLAIIPNYESFHLQHWARVDEKGRPQEDGPLRLVGRGLKGGKAKDEFPPTDPGHAKKAVEMLRRYFNSLDDVLAELKTILGKIAIDNTVIVMVCNFGQSELLLNFLCQAKARGLDNSNLIVFATDQETYDMVQGMGVAAYFDRRNFGDLPLEAAHRYGDRYFVAMMLAKVVCVQLVSMLGYSFLFQDVDLVWYKNPLEFFANLQDDFDVYFQDDGGHSLRYAPYSANTGLYFARHNARSQRFFTSILLNADMIYQTQSHQQALIAVMNEHVSLHGLRVKVFARDTTDEFPGGFHWNQKSKEYMKRFFAGKVHPYIFHMSWTFNKANKILYFEQFGEWWVQPQCIENKDVGKMDNVQASCCLAEPKFECHYRDKPSKLPCKDSPPIDKGRPSFW
;
A
#
# COMPACT_ATOMS: atom_id res chain seq x y z
N MET A 1 -19.13 -5.76 -77.89
CA MET A 1 -17.84 -5.38 -78.50
C MET A 1 -16.74 -5.85 -77.57
N VAL A 2 -16.23 -7.07 -77.84
CA VAL A 2 -14.82 -7.37 -78.23
C VAL A 2 -13.85 -7.16 -77.05
N HIS A 3 -13.45 -8.21 -76.29
CA HIS A 3 -12.25 -9.08 -76.48
C HIS A 3 -10.93 -8.26 -76.57
N HIS A 4 -9.80 -8.54 -75.91
CA HIS A 4 -9.10 -9.80 -75.64
C HIS A 4 -7.99 -9.64 -74.57
N ASN A 5 -7.62 -10.77 -73.96
CA ASN A 5 -6.32 -11.13 -73.36
C ASN A 5 -5.09 -10.67 -74.18
N LEU A 6 -3.91 -10.59 -73.53
CA LEU A 6 -2.68 -11.36 -73.90
C LEU A 6 -1.45 -10.97 -73.05
N ILE A 7 -0.94 -11.92 -72.28
CA ILE A 7 0.49 -12.25 -72.04
C ILE A 7 0.85 -13.22 -73.21
N PRO A 8 2.05 -13.30 -73.85
CA PRO A 8 3.28 -13.77 -73.19
C PRO A 8 4.69 -13.53 -73.82
N HIS A 9 5.70 -14.00 -73.06
CA HIS A 9 7.01 -14.57 -73.40
C HIS A 9 8.28 -13.69 -73.55
N GLY A 10 9.33 -14.11 -72.83
CA GLY A 10 10.72 -13.69 -73.01
C GLY A 10 11.68 -14.05 -71.86
N VAL A 11 11.96 -15.34 -71.65
CA VAL A 11 13.06 -15.94 -70.84
C VAL A 11 14.07 -16.48 -71.90
N PRO A 12 15.43 -16.48 -71.75
CA PRO A 12 16.12 -17.23 -70.69
C PRO A 12 17.54 -16.84 -70.18
N ALA A 13 17.85 -17.45 -69.03
CA ALA A 13 19.15 -17.96 -68.52
C ALA A 13 20.26 -16.93 -68.12
N SER A 14 21.06 -17.10 -67.05
CA SER A 14 21.44 -18.27 -66.24
C SER A 14 22.09 -17.88 -64.88
N SER A 15 22.02 -18.83 -63.91
CA SER A 15 22.91 -19.05 -62.75
C SER A 15 22.94 -17.99 -61.62
N SER A 16 23.04 -18.27 -60.33
CA SER A 16 23.11 -19.45 -59.46
C SER A 16 22.95 -18.90 -58.01
N SER A 17 22.18 -19.52 -57.11
CA SER A 17 22.69 -20.22 -55.92
C SER A 17 21.89 -19.83 -54.65
N SER A 18 21.27 -20.84 -54.04
CA SER A 18 21.06 -21.11 -52.62
C SER A 18 20.86 -20.01 -51.55
N SER A 19 19.88 -20.33 -50.71
CA SER A 19 19.84 -20.18 -49.24
C SER A 19 19.09 -18.99 -48.63
N SER A 20 18.03 -19.39 -47.94
CA SER A 20 17.20 -18.67 -46.97
C SER A 20 18.02 -17.88 -45.94
N SER A 21 17.71 -16.60 -45.78
CA SER A 21 18.01 -15.89 -44.53
C SER A 21 16.82 -15.03 -44.09
N THR A 22 16.28 -15.43 -42.95
CA THR A 22 15.36 -14.68 -42.08
C THR A 22 15.98 -13.34 -41.69
N SER A 23 15.42 -12.25 -42.21
CA SER A 23 15.75 -10.89 -41.78
C SER A 23 15.11 -10.59 -40.43
N ARG A 24 15.84 -10.87 -39.34
CA ARG A 24 15.66 -10.20 -38.05
C ARG A 24 16.41 -8.86 -38.11
N ARG A 25 15.69 -7.78 -38.39
CA ARG A 25 16.07 -6.42 -37.94
C ARG A 25 15.54 -6.28 -36.51
N GLY A 26 16.29 -5.87 -35.50
CA GLY A 26 17.49 -5.06 -35.46
C GLY A 26 17.21 -3.93 -34.47
N MET A 27 17.43 -4.20 -33.18
CA MET A 27 17.30 -3.22 -32.09
C MET A 27 18.70 -2.70 -31.77
N PHE A 28 18.99 -1.46 -32.16
CA PHE A 28 20.19 -0.73 -31.76
C PHE A 28 19.89 0.07 -30.50
N THR A 29 20.59 -0.22 -29.40
CA THR A 29 20.89 0.77 -28.35
C THR A 29 22.23 0.48 -27.68
N THR A 30 23.23 1.28 -28.06
CA THR A 30 24.23 1.95 -27.22
C THR A 30 24.74 1.26 -25.94
N SER A 31 25.98 0.79 -26.08
CA SER A 31 26.81 0.01 -25.14
C SER A 31 27.64 0.88 -24.19
N LYS A 32 27.10 1.20 -23.01
CA LYS A 32 27.92 1.47 -21.81
C LYS A 32 27.40 0.79 -20.53
N ASN A 33 26.11 0.42 -20.47
CA ASN A 33 25.52 -0.18 -19.26
C ASN A 33 25.49 -1.72 -19.25
N VAL A 34 25.80 -2.39 -20.36
CA VAL A 34 25.84 -3.87 -20.43
C VAL A 34 27.13 -4.43 -19.79
N LEU A 35 28.20 -3.64 -19.73
CA LEU A 35 29.49 -4.07 -19.18
C LEU A 35 29.46 -4.29 -17.66
N LEU A 36 28.59 -3.58 -16.92
CA LEU A 36 28.49 -3.73 -15.46
C LEU A 36 27.60 -4.93 -15.07
N VAL A 37 26.58 -5.24 -15.89
CA VAL A 37 25.68 -6.39 -15.68
C VAL A 37 26.39 -7.72 -15.95
N LEU A 38 27.31 -7.77 -16.93
CA LEU A 38 28.03 -9.01 -17.27
C LEU A 38 29.16 -9.36 -16.29
N VAL A 39 29.76 -8.37 -15.60
CA VAL A 39 30.89 -8.60 -14.67
C VAL A 39 30.44 -9.14 -13.30
N THR A 40 29.15 -8.99 -12.93
CA THR A 40 28.65 -9.39 -11.61
C THR A 40 27.62 -10.51 -11.63
N ALA A 41 26.81 -10.63 -12.70
CA ALA A 41 25.75 -11.64 -12.78
C ALA A 41 26.26 -13.04 -13.19
N ILE A 42 27.32 -13.13 -14.00
CA ILE A 42 27.83 -14.41 -14.51
C ILE A 42 28.57 -15.23 -13.44
N PRO A 43 29.40 -14.65 -12.55
CA PRO A 43 30.03 -15.41 -11.45
C PRO A 43 28.99 -15.99 -10.48
N SER A 44 27.91 -15.23 -10.20
CA SER A 44 26.85 -15.64 -9.28
C SER A 44 25.95 -16.75 -9.87
N PHE A 45 25.69 -16.68 -11.18
CA PHE A 45 24.94 -17.71 -11.89
C PHE A 45 25.73 -19.02 -12.00
N LEU A 46 27.06 -18.95 -12.23
CA LEU A 46 27.96 -20.11 -12.27
C LEU A 46 28.17 -20.75 -10.89
N LEU A 47 28.30 -19.97 -9.80
CA LEU A 47 28.36 -20.53 -8.45
C LEU A 47 27.06 -21.29 -8.11
N GLY A 48 25.91 -20.71 -8.42
CA GLY A 48 24.59 -21.32 -8.18
C GLY A 48 24.33 -22.59 -9.01
N THR A 49 24.78 -22.63 -10.27
CA THR A 49 24.67 -23.84 -11.10
C THR A 49 25.66 -24.93 -10.69
N THR A 50 26.84 -24.57 -10.18
CA THR A 50 27.84 -25.57 -9.73
C THR A 50 27.37 -26.29 -8.46
N VAL A 51 26.69 -25.60 -7.54
CA VAL A 51 26.08 -26.21 -6.34
C VAL A 51 24.88 -27.10 -6.70
N ALA A 52 24.06 -26.70 -7.68
CA ALA A 52 22.94 -27.51 -8.16
C ALA A 52 23.37 -28.75 -8.96
N LEU A 53 24.48 -28.68 -9.70
CA LEU A 53 25.08 -29.83 -10.41
C LEU A 53 25.80 -30.81 -9.47
N TYR A 54 26.30 -30.37 -8.30
CA TYR A 54 26.87 -31.26 -7.29
C TYR A 54 25.81 -32.06 -6.50
N ALA A 55 24.55 -31.61 -6.49
CA ALA A 55 23.45 -32.28 -5.77
C ALA A 55 22.74 -33.39 -6.59
N ARG A 56 23.12 -33.61 -7.87
CA ARG A 56 22.61 -34.69 -8.71
C ARG A 56 23.76 -35.37 -9.47
N ILE A 57 24.39 -36.31 -8.78
CA ILE A 57 25.25 -37.32 -9.38
C ILE A 57 24.40 -38.57 -9.59
N ASP A 58 24.22 -38.98 -10.84
CA ASP A 58 24.00 -40.37 -11.22
C ASP A 58 25.11 -40.79 -12.19
N GLY A 59 25.58 -42.02 -12.01
CA GLY A 59 26.94 -42.43 -12.27
C GLY A 59 27.34 -42.59 -13.74
N ASN A 60 28.60 -42.25 -14.04
CA ASN A 60 29.49 -43.16 -14.74
C ASN A 60 30.96 -42.72 -14.57
N GLY A 61 31.81 -43.64 -14.13
CA GLY A 61 33.21 -43.39 -13.82
C GLY A 61 34.08 -43.36 -15.07
N ASN A 62 34.74 -42.23 -15.32
CA ASN A 62 36.15 -42.19 -15.78
C ASN A 62 36.83 -40.81 -15.78
N THR A 63 36.21 -39.76 -15.24
CA THR A 63 36.78 -38.40 -15.20
C THR A 63 37.40 -38.00 -13.87
N ASN A 64 37.42 -38.89 -12.88
CA ASN A 64 37.89 -38.58 -11.51
C ASN A 64 39.42 -38.58 -11.32
N ASN A 65 40.19 -39.23 -12.20
CA ASN A 65 41.64 -39.41 -11.96
C ASN A 65 42.53 -38.26 -12.45
N MET A 66 42.10 -37.41 -13.38
CA MET A 66 42.90 -36.22 -13.79
C MET A 66 42.61 -34.98 -12.93
N LEU A 67 41.38 -34.82 -12.42
CA LEU A 67 41.00 -33.68 -11.59
C LEU A 67 41.53 -33.79 -10.14
N MET A 68 41.63 -35.01 -9.60
CA MET A 68 42.26 -35.24 -8.29
C MET A 68 43.77 -34.94 -8.30
N HIS A 69 44.46 -35.20 -9.42
CA HIS A 69 45.89 -34.87 -9.54
C HIS A 69 46.14 -33.37 -9.76
N ALA A 70 45.23 -32.64 -10.41
CA ALA A 70 45.35 -31.17 -10.56
C ALA A 70 45.02 -30.42 -9.26
N ALA A 71 44.09 -30.94 -8.43
CA ALA A 71 43.77 -30.38 -7.12
C ALA A 71 44.92 -30.52 -6.10
N GLN A 72 45.85 -31.48 -6.30
CA GLN A 72 47.03 -31.64 -5.46
C GLN A 72 48.25 -30.80 -5.88
N ALA A 73 48.20 -30.11 -7.03
CA ALA A 73 49.34 -29.35 -7.56
C ALA A 73 49.19 -27.81 -7.48
N GLY A 74 48.08 -27.29 -6.94
CA GLY A 74 47.94 -25.84 -6.66
C GLY A 74 47.82 -24.90 -7.87
N ASP A 75 47.71 -25.42 -9.10
CA ASP A 75 47.83 -24.62 -10.34
C ASP A 75 46.51 -24.49 -11.15
N PHE A 76 45.37 -24.74 -10.51
CA PHE A 76 44.05 -24.70 -11.15
C PHE A 76 43.66 -23.28 -11.63
N GLU A 77 44.04 -22.27 -10.86
CA GLU A 77 43.84 -20.84 -11.19
C GLU A 77 44.59 -20.43 -12.48
N ALA A 78 45.82 -20.90 -12.67
CA ALA A 78 46.66 -20.52 -13.81
C ALA A 78 46.13 -21.13 -15.13
N VAL A 79 45.68 -22.39 -15.09
CA VAL A 79 45.09 -23.07 -16.25
C VAL A 79 43.75 -22.45 -16.63
N LEU A 80 42.94 -22.06 -15.64
CA LEU A 80 41.66 -21.39 -15.87
C LEU A 80 41.87 -19.98 -16.45
N ALA A 81 42.82 -19.21 -15.90
CA ALA A 81 43.14 -17.86 -16.38
C ALA A 81 43.67 -17.85 -17.83
N SER A 82 44.54 -18.80 -18.18
CA SER A 82 45.06 -18.95 -19.55
C SER A 82 43.95 -19.25 -20.56
N ARG A 83 43.03 -20.16 -20.23
CA ARG A 83 41.93 -20.53 -21.14
C ARG A 83 40.90 -19.43 -21.30
N VAL A 84 40.66 -18.64 -20.26
CA VAL A 84 39.80 -17.45 -20.31
C VAL A 84 40.45 -16.35 -21.18
N ALA A 85 41.75 -16.11 -21.03
CA ALA A 85 42.47 -15.13 -21.84
C ALA A 85 42.43 -15.45 -23.35
N ASP A 86 42.62 -16.72 -23.72
CA ASP A 86 42.55 -17.17 -25.12
C ASP A 86 41.14 -17.09 -25.71
N ALA A 87 40.10 -17.31 -24.89
CA ALA A 87 38.72 -17.13 -25.32
C ALA A 87 38.40 -15.65 -25.57
N VAL A 88 38.85 -14.76 -24.68
CA VAL A 88 38.67 -13.31 -24.80
C VAL A 88 39.41 -12.74 -26.02
N ALA A 89 40.63 -13.22 -26.30
CA ALA A 89 41.41 -12.77 -27.44
C ALA A 89 40.74 -13.13 -28.79
N ARG A 90 40.19 -14.34 -28.91
CA ARG A 90 39.46 -14.79 -30.10
C ARG A 90 38.17 -13.98 -30.33
N GLN A 91 37.46 -13.67 -29.25
CA GLN A 91 36.22 -12.90 -29.33
C GLN A 91 36.47 -11.42 -29.65
N LYS A 92 37.58 -10.85 -29.16
CA LYS A 92 38.04 -9.50 -29.51
C LYS A 92 38.45 -9.39 -30.99
N ALA A 93 39.09 -10.42 -31.55
CA ALA A 93 39.44 -10.47 -32.96
C ALA A 93 38.20 -10.54 -33.87
N ALA A 94 37.19 -11.32 -33.50
CA ALA A 94 35.91 -11.41 -34.21
C ALA A 94 35.15 -10.07 -34.19
N TRP A 95 35.13 -9.37 -33.05
CA TRP A 95 34.47 -8.07 -32.90
C TRP A 95 35.15 -6.95 -33.69
N MET A 96 36.48 -6.94 -33.75
CA MET A 96 37.25 -5.96 -34.54
C MET A 96 37.05 -6.15 -36.06
N ALA A 97 36.67 -7.36 -36.52
CA ALA A 97 36.35 -7.62 -37.91
C ALA A 97 34.96 -7.07 -38.29
N GLU A 98 33.99 -7.05 -37.37
CA GLU A 98 32.64 -6.50 -37.60
C GLU A 98 32.59 -4.97 -37.57
N CYS A 99 33.41 -4.32 -36.75
CA CYS A 99 33.40 -2.85 -36.59
C CYS A 99 33.87 -2.05 -37.82
N LYS A 100 34.42 -2.68 -38.86
CA LYS A 100 34.84 -1.99 -40.09
C LYS A 100 33.73 -1.81 -41.13
N GLY A 101 32.49 -2.27 -40.88
CA GLY A 101 31.43 -2.37 -41.91
C GLY A 101 30.24 -1.39 -41.87
N GLY A 102 30.11 -0.46 -40.92
CA GLY A 102 28.83 0.25 -40.69
C GLY A 102 28.82 1.76 -40.96
N GLY A 103 28.48 2.18 -42.18
CA GLY A 103 28.16 3.58 -42.53
C GLY A 103 26.78 4.03 -42.04
N GLY A 104 26.67 5.31 -41.68
CA GLY A 104 25.54 5.92 -40.94
C GLY A 104 24.21 6.07 -41.69
N ARG A 105 23.14 6.31 -40.91
CA ARG A 105 21.85 6.82 -41.38
C ARG A 105 21.26 7.81 -40.38
N ASP A 106 20.90 8.99 -40.88
CA ASP A 106 20.26 10.09 -40.18
C ASP A 106 18.79 9.79 -39.83
N ALA A 107 18.35 10.27 -38.66
CA ALA A 107 16.98 10.17 -38.18
C ALA A 107 16.15 11.38 -38.66
N ALA A 108 15.13 11.13 -39.47
CA ALA A 108 14.17 12.14 -39.90
C ALA A 108 13.16 12.46 -38.79
N VAL A 109 13.02 13.74 -38.45
CA VAL A 109 11.97 14.29 -37.59
C VAL A 109 10.69 14.45 -38.42
N VAL A 110 9.60 13.81 -38.01
CA VAL A 110 8.28 13.95 -38.63
C VAL A 110 7.48 15.03 -37.88
N THR A 111 7.12 16.11 -38.57
CA THR A 111 6.16 17.12 -38.09
C THR A 111 4.73 16.63 -38.35
N ALA A 112 3.87 16.68 -37.33
CA ALA A 112 2.48 16.22 -37.43
C ALA A 112 1.58 17.29 -38.06
N ASP A 113 0.85 16.89 -39.10
CA ASP A 113 -0.12 17.71 -39.82
C ASP A 113 -1.47 17.70 -39.10
N ALA A 114 -2.01 18.89 -38.83
CA ALA A 114 -3.23 19.09 -38.04
C ALA A 114 -4.45 19.19 -38.95
N SER A 115 -4.95 18.07 -39.48
CA SER A 115 -6.32 18.00 -40.03
C SER A 115 -6.86 16.57 -40.14
N SER A 116 -7.57 16.11 -39.10
CA SER A 116 -8.77 15.23 -39.15
C SER A 116 -9.05 14.68 -37.75
N SER A 117 -10.30 14.84 -37.30
CA SER A 117 -10.78 14.47 -35.96
C SER A 117 -11.13 12.98 -35.82
N VAL A 118 -10.26 12.08 -36.28
CA VAL A 118 -10.39 10.65 -35.98
C VAL A 118 -9.55 10.38 -34.74
N LEU A 119 -10.19 10.28 -33.58
CA LEU A 119 -9.51 10.10 -32.28
C LEU A 119 -8.65 8.83 -32.24
N LEU A 120 -8.95 7.84 -33.08
CA LEU A 120 -8.19 6.61 -33.28
C LEU A 120 -8.20 6.24 -34.77
N ASP A 121 -7.14 6.53 -35.51
CA ASP A 121 -6.96 5.98 -36.86
C ASP A 121 -6.97 4.44 -36.75
N SER A 122 -8.09 3.82 -37.15
CA SER A 122 -8.30 2.38 -36.98
C SER A 122 -7.24 1.53 -37.68
N SER A 123 -6.56 2.06 -38.71
CA SER A 123 -5.48 1.38 -39.42
C SER A 123 -4.18 1.30 -38.60
N LYS A 124 -3.97 2.25 -37.68
CA LYS A 124 -2.77 2.34 -36.83
C LYS A 124 -3.05 1.92 -35.39
N VAL A 125 -4.19 2.31 -34.84
CA VAL A 125 -4.56 2.11 -33.42
C VAL A 125 -5.41 0.86 -33.21
N GLY A 126 -6.08 0.35 -34.25
CA GLY A 126 -6.98 -0.80 -34.16
C GLY A 126 -6.33 -2.12 -33.72
N ASN A 127 -5.00 -2.21 -33.77
CA ASN A 127 -4.22 -3.33 -33.22
C ASN A 127 -4.01 -3.25 -31.69
N TYR A 128 -4.26 -2.08 -31.09
CA TYR A 128 -4.05 -1.79 -29.67
C TYR A 128 -5.39 -1.57 -28.95
N VAL A 129 -6.26 -0.77 -29.57
CA VAL A 129 -7.60 -0.44 -29.09
C VAL A 129 -8.54 -0.56 -30.28
N THR A 130 -9.40 -1.57 -30.25
CA THR A 130 -10.40 -1.81 -31.30
C THR A 130 -11.54 -0.79 -31.23
N SER A 131 -12.01 -0.45 -30.04
CA SER A 131 -13.04 0.57 -29.80
C SER A 131 -12.96 1.11 -28.38
N VAL A 132 -13.66 2.22 -28.13
CA VAL A 132 -13.73 2.86 -26.81
C VAL A 132 -15.17 3.00 -26.40
N ALA A 133 -15.51 2.59 -25.19
CA ALA A 133 -16.76 2.97 -24.55
C ALA A 133 -16.53 4.04 -23.49
N VAL A 134 -17.46 4.97 -23.38
CA VAL A 134 -17.53 5.93 -22.28
C VAL A 134 -18.81 5.65 -21.50
N THR A 135 -18.70 5.43 -20.20
CA THR A 135 -19.81 5.06 -19.31
C THR A 135 -19.83 5.92 -18.05
N SER A 136 -20.92 5.87 -17.29
CA SER A 136 -21.01 6.55 -16.00
C SER A 136 -19.98 5.99 -15.01
N LYS A 137 -19.17 6.87 -14.40
CA LYS A 137 -18.21 6.47 -13.36
C LYS A 137 -18.94 5.78 -12.21
N ALA A 138 -20.05 6.38 -11.75
CA ALA A 138 -20.83 5.89 -10.63
C ALA A 138 -21.40 4.49 -10.92
N ASN A 139 -21.96 4.27 -12.11
CA ASN A 139 -22.52 2.97 -12.48
C ASN A 139 -21.42 1.90 -12.52
N LEU A 140 -20.28 2.20 -13.16
CA LEU A 140 -19.16 1.26 -13.27
C LEU A 140 -18.59 0.91 -11.90
N THR A 141 -18.44 1.89 -11.01
CA THR A 141 -17.81 1.67 -9.71
C THR A 141 -18.76 1.04 -8.70
N ASN A 142 -20.07 1.15 -8.89
CA ASN A 142 -21.05 0.37 -8.15
C ASN A 142 -21.07 -1.10 -8.61
N LEU A 143 -20.89 -1.35 -9.91
CA LEU A 143 -20.83 -2.71 -10.47
C LEU A 143 -19.56 -3.46 -10.06
N LEU A 144 -18.40 -2.82 -10.13
CA LEU A 144 -17.09 -3.44 -9.88
C LEU A 144 -16.55 -3.22 -8.47
N ASP A 145 -17.37 -2.74 -7.52
CA ASP A 145 -17.01 -2.22 -6.18
C ASP A 145 -15.55 -2.47 -5.78
N LEU A 146 -14.68 -1.55 -6.19
CA LEU A 146 -13.23 -1.66 -6.07
C LEU A 146 -12.76 -1.44 -4.62
N GLY A 147 -13.70 -1.05 -3.74
CA GLY A 147 -13.45 -0.72 -2.34
C GLY A 147 -12.58 0.52 -2.09
N VAL A 148 -12.25 1.26 -3.14
CA VAL A 148 -11.54 2.56 -3.07
C VAL A 148 -12.57 3.67 -2.82
N PRO A 149 -12.31 4.63 -1.90
CA PRO A 149 -13.21 5.75 -1.69
C PRO A 149 -13.11 6.70 -2.89
N LEU A 150 -14.22 6.94 -3.57
CA LEU A 150 -14.24 7.76 -4.78
C LEU A 150 -14.73 9.17 -4.46
N ASP A 151 -13.95 10.17 -4.89
CA ASP A 151 -14.39 11.56 -4.76
C ASP A 151 -15.67 11.82 -5.58
N PRO A 152 -16.58 12.66 -5.06
CA PRO A 152 -17.78 13.09 -5.77
C PRO A 152 -17.46 13.62 -7.17
N ALA A 153 -18.35 13.33 -8.12
CA ALA A 153 -18.19 13.69 -9.53
C ALA A 153 -18.49 15.18 -9.81
N THR A 154 -17.83 16.09 -9.08
CA THR A 154 -18.12 17.53 -9.09
C THR A 154 -17.20 18.34 -10.01
N LYS A 155 -16.20 17.70 -10.62
CA LYS A 155 -15.19 18.37 -11.47
C LYS A 155 -15.28 17.87 -12.91
N ARG A 156 -14.91 18.75 -13.85
CA ARG A 156 -14.86 18.40 -15.29
C ARG A 156 -13.94 17.20 -15.48
N GLY A 157 -14.47 16.13 -16.08
CA GLY A 157 -13.73 14.88 -16.32
C GLY A 157 -13.82 13.82 -15.21
N SER A 158 -14.60 14.04 -14.13
CA SER A 158 -14.74 13.07 -13.02
C SER A 158 -16.07 12.32 -12.98
N THR A 159 -16.94 12.52 -13.97
CA THR A 159 -18.30 11.92 -14.06
C THR A 159 -18.36 10.63 -14.88
N HIS A 160 -17.42 10.41 -15.78
CA HIS A 160 -17.42 9.27 -16.70
C HIS A 160 -16.16 8.42 -16.52
N ALA A 161 -16.28 7.14 -16.86
CA ALA A 161 -15.17 6.21 -17.00
C ALA A 161 -15.00 5.84 -18.48
N MET A 162 -13.76 5.53 -18.87
CA MET A 162 -13.41 5.12 -20.23
C MET A 162 -13.01 3.65 -20.22
N ILE A 163 -13.66 2.85 -21.07
CA ILE A 163 -13.35 1.44 -21.30
C ILE A 163 -12.69 1.32 -22.67
N LEU A 164 -11.49 0.75 -22.70
CA LEU A 164 -10.72 0.53 -23.92
C LEU A 164 -10.82 -0.95 -24.32
N TYR A 165 -11.53 -1.24 -25.40
CA TYR A 165 -11.65 -2.63 -25.88
C TYR A 165 -10.40 -3.00 -26.67
N MET A 166 -9.54 -3.83 -26.09
CA MET A 166 -8.37 -4.37 -26.81
C MET A 166 -8.75 -5.44 -27.84
N LYS A 167 -9.88 -6.12 -27.63
CA LYS A 167 -10.46 -7.10 -28.55
C LYS A 167 -11.98 -7.01 -28.46
N GLY A 168 -12.59 -6.19 -29.32
CA GLY A 168 -14.04 -5.95 -29.34
C GLY A 168 -14.71 -6.28 -30.68
N PRO A 169 -16.05 -6.29 -30.71
CA PRO A 169 -16.82 -6.71 -31.89
C PRO A 169 -16.76 -5.73 -33.07
N GLN A 170 -16.39 -4.46 -32.85
CA GLN A 170 -16.33 -3.42 -33.89
C GLN A 170 -15.05 -2.57 -33.78
N ARG A 171 -14.45 -2.22 -34.94
CA ARG A 171 -13.18 -1.47 -35.04
C ARG A 171 -13.41 0.02 -35.32
N GLY A 172 -12.70 0.90 -34.63
CA GLY A 172 -12.54 2.32 -34.95
C GLY A 172 -13.63 3.26 -34.43
N GLN A 173 -14.51 2.81 -33.51
CA GLN A 173 -15.61 3.63 -32.99
C GLN A 173 -15.43 3.98 -31.51
N VAL A 174 -15.74 5.23 -31.16
CA VAL A 174 -16.00 5.67 -29.78
C VAL A 174 -17.51 5.64 -29.59
N VAL A 175 -18.00 4.86 -28.64
CA VAL A 175 -19.43 4.68 -28.36
C VAL A 175 -19.70 5.15 -26.95
N GLN A 176 -20.71 6.01 -26.75
CA GLN A 176 -21.22 6.32 -25.43
C GLN A 176 -22.16 5.18 -25.00
N ILE A 177 -21.87 4.53 -23.88
CA ILE A 177 -22.70 3.47 -23.31
C ILE A 177 -22.90 3.80 -21.83
N ASP A 178 -24.04 4.40 -21.50
CA ASP A 178 -24.28 4.91 -20.15
C ASP A 178 -24.43 3.79 -19.09
N ASP A 179 -24.82 2.60 -19.53
CA ASP A 179 -24.92 1.40 -18.70
C ASP A 179 -23.59 0.62 -18.63
N ALA A 180 -23.07 0.43 -17.42
CA ALA A 180 -21.79 -0.22 -17.21
C ALA A 180 -21.83 -1.73 -17.47
N VAL A 181 -22.97 -2.39 -17.25
CA VAL A 181 -23.13 -3.83 -17.52
C VAL A 181 -23.00 -4.08 -19.01
N THR A 182 -23.75 -3.35 -19.82
CA THR A 182 -23.69 -3.39 -21.28
C THR A 182 -22.30 -3.03 -21.79
N ALA A 183 -21.64 -2.03 -21.17
CA ALA A 183 -20.29 -1.65 -21.57
C ALA A 183 -19.24 -2.75 -21.27
N LEU A 184 -19.49 -3.64 -20.29
CA LEU A 184 -18.57 -4.73 -19.94
C LEU A 184 -18.96 -6.09 -20.54
N GLU A 185 -20.17 -6.25 -21.12
CA GLU A 185 -20.61 -7.48 -21.78
C GLU A 185 -19.59 -8.07 -22.78
N PRO A 186 -18.87 -7.27 -23.59
CA PRO A 186 -17.85 -7.80 -24.51
C PRO A 186 -16.54 -8.26 -23.83
N CYS A 187 -16.38 -8.06 -22.53
CA CYS A 187 -15.12 -8.27 -21.82
C CYS A 187 -15.14 -9.56 -20.98
N ASP A 188 -14.29 -10.53 -21.34
CA ASP A 188 -14.01 -11.68 -20.47
C ASP A 188 -13.10 -11.29 -19.29
N THR A 189 -12.25 -10.29 -19.48
CA THR A 189 -11.33 -9.75 -18.47
C THR A 189 -11.35 -8.22 -18.49
N VAL A 190 -11.23 -7.61 -17.31
CA VAL A 190 -11.22 -6.16 -17.16
C VAL A 190 -10.10 -5.77 -16.20
N ASN A 191 -9.09 -5.06 -16.72
CA ASN A 191 -8.04 -4.45 -15.92
C ASN A 191 -8.43 -3.00 -15.62
N VAL A 192 -8.65 -2.69 -14.33
CA VAL A 192 -9.08 -1.35 -13.91
C VAL A 192 -7.87 -0.49 -13.56
N LEU A 193 -7.77 0.65 -14.24
CA LEU A 193 -6.75 1.66 -13.97
C LEU A 193 -7.39 2.90 -13.35
N LEU A 194 -7.00 3.22 -12.11
CA LEU A 194 -7.35 4.48 -11.46
C LEU A 194 -6.35 5.57 -11.81
N THR A 195 -6.83 6.69 -12.35
CA THR A 195 -5.99 7.81 -12.77
C THR A 195 -6.32 9.08 -11.99
N ASP A 196 -5.31 9.90 -11.70
CA ASP A 196 -5.52 11.25 -11.17
C ASP A 196 -6.18 12.14 -12.24
N HIS A 197 -7.20 12.89 -11.82
CA HIS A 197 -7.94 13.84 -12.64
C HIS A 197 -7.74 15.30 -12.18
N SER A 198 -6.84 15.55 -11.23
CA SER A 198 -6.67 16.84 -10.55
C SER A 198 -6.19 18.00 -11.44
N GLY A 199 -5.88 17.77 -12.72
CA GLY A 199 -5.40 18.78 -13.67
C GLY A 199 -4.01 19.35 -13.35
N GLN A 200 -3.40 18.97 -12.21
CA GLN A 200 -2.13 19.52 -11.72
C GLN A 200 -0.90 18.85 -12.34
N ARG A 201 -1.07 17.76 -13.10
CA ARG A 201 0.02 16.95 -13.66
C ARG A 201 -0.16 16.75 -15.15
N LYS A 202 0.94 16.87 -15.91
CA LYS A 202 1.02 16.37 -17.29
C LYS A 202 1.20 14.85 -17.23
N GLN A 203 0.10 14.09 -17.28
CA GLN A 203 0.13 12.62 -17.26
C GLN A 203 -0.26 12.06 -18.63
N CYS A 204 0.34 10.93 -19.00
CA CYS A 204 -0.01 10.15 -20.19
C CYS A 204 -0.17 8.68 -19.79
N LEU A 205 -1.06 7.95 -20.47
CA LEU A 205 -1.16 6.50 -20.38
C LEU A 205 -0.64 5.89 -21.68
N ALA A 206 0.29 4.94 -21.57
CA ALA A 206 0.79 4.18 -22.71
C ALA A 206 0.18 2.77 -22.68
N ILE A 207 -0.32 2.32 -23.83
CA ILE A 207 -0.83 0.96 -24.04
C ILE A 207 0.09 0.29 -25.04
N ILE A 208 0.81 -0.74 -24.59
CA ILE A 208 1.81 -1.45 -25.38
C ILE A 208 1.39 -2.91 -25.42
N PRO A 209 1.14 -3.50 -26.61
CA PRO A 209 0.72 -4.88 -26.73
C PRO A 209 1.96 -5.76 -26.56
N ASN A 210 1.93 -6.59 -25.53
CA ASN A 210 2.97 -7.55 -25.20
C ASN A 210 2.36 -8.66 -24.34
N TYR A 211 3.19 -9.53 -23.74
CA TYR A 211 2.72 -10.37 -22.66
C TYR A 211 2.11 -9.52 -21.53
N GLU A 212 1.09 -10.05 -20.87
CA GLU A 212 0.30 -9.34 -19.88
C GLU A 212 1.15 -8.93 -18.66
N SER A 213 0.93 -7.70 -18.17
CA SER A 213 1.53 -7.17 -16.94
C SER A 213 0.43 -6.58 -16.06
N PHE A 214 0.40 -6.99 -14.80
CA PHE A 214 -0.57 -6.51 -13.81
C PHE A 214 -0.06 -5.30 -13.01
N HIS A 215 1.17 -4.87 -13.27
CA HIS A 215 1.78 -3.71 -12.63
C HIS A 215 2.01 -2.59 -13.64
N LEU A 216 1.72 -1.36 -13.21
CA LEU A 216 1.89 -0.16 -14.00
C LEU A 216 3.27 0.43 -13.72
N GLN A 217 4.09 0.49 -14.77
CA GLN A 217 5.36 1.20 -14.69
C GLN A 217 5.12 2.70 -14.84
N HIS A 218 5.70 3.49 -13.93
CA HIS A 218 5.64 4.93 -14.03
C HIS A 218 6.92 5.47 -14.66
N TRP A 219 6.75 6.30 -15.69
CA TRP A 219 7.84 6.97 -16.38
C TRP A 219 7.63 8.48 -16.32
N ALA A 220 8.66 9.22 -15.89
CA ALA A 220 8.59 10.67 -15.74
C ALA A 220 9.85 11.35 -16.29
N ARG A 221 9.70 12.59 -16.76
CA ARG A 221 10.84 13.41 -17.18
C ARG A 221 11.43 14.12 -15.96
N VAL A 222 12.46 13.52 -15.40
CA VAL A 222 13.12 13.98 -14.18
C VAL A 222 14.64 13.90 -14.29
N ASP A 223 15.33 14.72 -13.52
CA ASP A 223 16.78 14.63 -13.34
C ASP A 223 17.18 13.45 -12.43
N GLU A 224 18.48 13.25 -12.19
CA GLU A 224 19.00 12.18 -11.33
C GLU A 224 18.54 12.28 -9.87
N LYS A 225 18.04 13.45 -9.45
CA LYS A 225 17.50 13.70 -8.11
C LYS A 225 15.98 13.60 -8.07
N GLY A 226 15.33 13.19 -9.16
CA GLY A 226 13.88 13.07 -9.25
C GLY A 226 13.14 14.41 -9.39
N ARG A 227 13.84 15.52 -9.71
CA ARG A 227 13.22 16.83 -9.93
C ARG A 227 12.70 16.90 -11.37
N PRO A 228 11.54 17.54 -11.63
CA PRO A 228 11.03 17.69 -12.99
C PRO A 228 12.04 18.33 -13.94
N GLN A 229 12.17 17.78 -15.13
CA GLN A 229 13.01 18.29 -16.20
C GLN A 229 12.24 18.15 -17.52
N GLU A 230 11.53 19.20 -17.95
CA GLU A 230 10.57 19.11 -19.06
C GLU A 230 11.19 18.59 -20.37
N ASP A 231 12.42 19.02 -20.68
CA ASP A 231 13.15 18.61 -21.89
C ASP A 231 14.02 17.36 -21.68
N GLY A 232 13.98 16.76 -20.49
CA GLY A 232 14.75 15.56 -20.14
C GLY A 232 14.13 14.27 -20.71
N PRO A 233 14.89 13.16 -20.80
CA PRO A 233 14.34 11.87 -21.20
C PRO A 233 13.32 11.34 -20.19
N LEU A 234 12.40 10.50 -20.65
CA LEU A 234 11.57 9.71 -19.73
C LEU A 234 12.44 8.68 -19.01
N ARG A 235 12.34 8.64 -17.68
CA ARG A 235 13.03 7.68 -16.81
C ARG A 235 12.00 6.87 -16.03
N LEU A 236 12.30 5.60 -15.79
CA LEU A 236 11.52 4.74 -14.89
C LEU A 236 11.62 5.32 -13.47
N VAL A 237 10.48 5.49 -12.82
CA VAL A 237 10.37 6.05 -11.46
C VAL A 237 9.38 5.24 -10.63
N GLY A 238 9.58 5.23 -9.31
CA GLY A 238 8.63 4.62 -8.38
C GLY A 238 7.32 5.41 -8.28
N ARG A 239 6.24 4.74 -7.86
CA ARG A 239 4.92 5.40 -7.65
C ARG A 239 4.94 6.48 -6.56
N GLY A 240 5.94 6.47 -5.68
CA GLY A 240 6.10 7.45 -4.61
C GLY A 240 6.67 8.80 -5.04
N LEU A 241 7.21 8.91 -6.26
CA LEU A 241 7.85 10.14 -6.73
C LEU A 241 6.82 11.24 -7.02
N LYS A 242 6.88 12.35 -6.28
CA LYS A 242 5.99 13.50 -6.48
C LYS A 242 6.57 14.46 -7.51
N GLY A 243 5.97 14.52 -8.71
CA GLY A 243 6.30 15.53 -9.72
C GLY A 243 6.25 16.95 -9.13
N GLY A 244 7.41 17.63 -9.08
CA GLY A 244 7.57 18.97 -8.51
C GLY A 244 8.53 19.04 -7.32
N LYS A 245 8.76 17.93 -6.60
CA LYS A 245 9.67 17.88 -5.45
C LYS A 245 10.52 16.61 -5.53
N ALA A 246 11.81 16.70 -5.21
CA ALA A 246 12.73 15.55 -5.10
C ALA A 246 12.41 14.64 -3.90
N LYS A 247 11.12 14.36 -3.64
CA LYS A 247 10.66 13.54 -2.54
C LYS A 247 9.95 12.32 -3.11
N ASP A 248 10.62 11.18 -2.95
CA ASP A 248 10.01 9.87 -3.10
C ASP A 248 9.36 9.49 -1.77
N GLU A 249 8.09 9.12 -1.80
CA GLU A 249 7.38 8.62 -0.62
C GLU A 249 7.69 7.13 -0.37
N PHE A 250 8.19 6.39 -1.36
CA PHE A 250 8.59 4.98 -1.23
C PHE A 250 10.03 4.75 -1.73
N PRO A 251 11.03 5.47 -1.17
CA PRO A 251 12.42 5.22 -1.54
C PRO A 251 12.85 3.81 -1.10
N PRO A 252 13.87 3.21 -1.76
CA PRO A 252 14.48 1.98 -1.28
C PRO A 252 14.89 2.08 0.19
N THR A 253 14.72 0.99 0.94
CA THR A 253 15.04 0.97 2.36
C THR A 253 16.54 1.13 2.60
N ASP A 254 16.90 2.05 3.49
CA ASP A 254 18.30 2.21 3.93
C ASP A 254 18.79 0.96 4.70
N PRO A 255 20.06 0.53 4.54
CA PRO A 255 20.60 -0.65 5.22
C PRO A 255 20.42 -0.66 6.74
N GLY A 256 20.44 0.50 7.40
CA GLY A 256 20.21 0.61 8.84
C GLY A 256 18.77 0.27 9.25
N HIS A 257 17.79 0.66 8.43
CA HIS A 257 16.38 0.28 8.64
C HIS A 257 16.16 -1.21 8.37
N ALA A 258 16.79 -1.76 7.32
CA ALA A 258 16.73 -3.19 7.04
C ALA A 258 17.29 -4.01 8.22
N LYS A 259 18.44 -3.60 8.78
CA LYS A 259 19.03 -4.27 9.95
C LYS A 259 18.09 -4.28 11.16
N LYS A 260 17.45 -3.14 11.47
CA LYS A 260 16.48 -3.05 12.58
C LYS A 260 15.27 -3.97 12.37
N ALA A 261 14.76 -4.06 11.14
CA ALA A 261 13.67 -4.97 10.81
C ALA A 261 14.08 -6.44 11.02
N VAL A 262 15.29 -6.83 10.60
CA VAL A 262 15.81 -8.19 10.84
C VAL A 262 15.94 -8.49 12.34
N GLU A 263 16.43 -7.55 13.14
CA GLU A 263 16.52 -7.71 14.60
C GLU A 263 15.15 -7.87 15.26
N MET A 264 14.16 -7.09 14.83
CA MET A 264 12.78 -7.24 15.26
C MET A 264 12.22 -8.61 14.89
N LEU A 265 12.36 -9.03 13.63
CA LEU A 265 11.88 -10.34 13.15
C LEU A 265 12.57 -11.49 13.87
N ARG A 266 13.86 -11.37 14.21
CA ARG A 266 14.57 -12.39 14.99
C ARG A 266 13.94 -12.56 16.38
N ARG A 267 13.65 -11.46 17.09
CA ARG A 267 12.97 -11.53 18.41
C ARG A 267 11.59 -12.16 18.29
N TYR A 268 10.84 -11.75 17.27
CA TYR A 268 9.52 -12.28 16.95
C TYR A 268 9.55 -13.79 16.71
N PHE A 269 10.36 -14.27 15.78
CA PHE A 269 10.40 -15.70 15.44
C PHE A 269 10.99 -16.57 16.55
N ASN A 270 11.93 -16.05 17.34
CA ASN A 270 12.51 -16.79 18.47
C ASN A 270 11.51 -17.03 19.61
N SER A 271 10.44 -16.24 19.69
CA SER A 271 9.43 -16.31 20.77
C SER A 271 8.05 -16.75 20.28
N LEU A 272 7.92 -17.05 18.99
CA LEU A 272 6.63 -17.17 18.31
C LEU A 272 5.72 -18.25 18.92
N ASP A 273 6.24 -19.46 19.10
CA ASP A 273 5.43 -20.60 19.56
C ASP A 273 4.90 -20.36 20.99
N ASP A 274 5.74 -19.83 21.88
CA ASP A 274 5.36 -19.51 23.25
C ASP A 274 4.29 -18.40 23.27
N VAL A 275 4.52 -17.32 22.52
CA VAL A 275 3.58 -16.18 22.42
C VAL A 275 2.23 -16.64 21.88
N LEU A 276 2.21 -17.49 20.84
CA LEU A 276 0.97 -18.03 20.28
C LEU A 276 0.25 -18.92 21.29
N ALA A 277 0.95 -19.76 22.05
CA ALA A 277 0.34 -20.63 23.06
C ALA A 277 -0.31 -19.83 24.20
N GLU A 278 0.39 -18.81 24.71
CA GLU A 278 -0.11 -17.88 25.72
C GLU A 278 -1.34 -17.12 25.20
N LEU A 279 -1.22 -16.49 24.03
CA LEU A 279 -2.25 -15.66 23.45
C LEU A 279 -3.49 -16.48 23.06
N LYS A 280 -3.33 -17.70 22.54
CA LYS A 280 -4.44 -18.61 22.22
C LYS A 280 -5.35 -18.86 23.42
N THR A 281 -4.77 -18.98 24.61
CA THR A 281 -5.52 -19.19 25.86
C THR A 281 -6.34 -17.96 26.24
N ILE A 282 -5.81 -16.77 26.01
CA ILE A 282 -6.51 -15.50 26.31
C ILE A 282 -7.63 -15.29 25.28
N LEU A 283 -7.29 -15.33 23.99
CA LEU A 283 -8.26 -15.09 22.91
C LEU A 283 -9.42 -16.09 22.94
N GLY A 284 -9.16 -17.36 23.25
CA GLY A 284 -10.20 -18.38 23.35
C GLY A 284 -11.24 -18.13 24.45
N LYS A 285 -10.94 -17.27 25.44
CA LYS A 285 -11.88 -16.89 26.51
C LYS A 285 -12.73 -15.67 26.16
N ILE A 286 -12.21 -14.79 25.32
CA ILE A 286 -12.82 -13.47 25.05
C ILE A 286 -13.48 -13.39 23.68
N ALA A 287 -13.10 -14.26 22.73
CA ALA A 287 -13.63 -14.21 21.38
C ALA A 287 -15.14 -14.44 21.36
N ILE A 288 -15.85 -13.57 20.64
CA ILE A 288 -17.28 -13.69 20.35
C ILE A 288 -17.40 -13.94 18.86
N ASP A 289 -18.06 -15.04 18.45
CA ASP A 289 -18.19 -15.44 17.05
C ASP A 289 -16.85 -15.41 16.29
N ASN A 290 -15.81 -15.99 16.92
CA ASN A 290 -14.44 -16.03 16.41
C ASN A 290 -13.82 -14.62 16.14
N THR A 291 -14.36 -13.59 16.79
CA THR A 291 -13.96 -12.19 16.60
C THR A 291 -13.48 -11.59 17.92
N VAL A 292 -12.35 -10.87 17.85
CA VAL A 292 -11.78 -10.12 18.97
C VAL A 292 -11.54 -8.66 18.60
N ILE A 293 -11.50 -7.78 19.59
CA ILE A 293 -11.15 -6.37 19.40
C ILE A 293 -9.73 -6.17 19.91
N VAL A 294 -8.89 -5.56 19.09
CA VAL A 294 -7.45 -5.47 19.33
C VAL A 294 -7.04 -4.01 19.46
N MET A 295 -6.40 -3.69 20.57
CA MET A 295 -5.77 -2.40 20.82
C MET A 295 -4.30 -2.60 21.21
N VAL A 296 -3.46 -1.61 20.94
CA VAL A 296 -2.05 -1.59 21.37
C VAL A 296 -1.79 -0.27 22.08
N CYS A 297 -1.17 -0.33 23.26
CA CYS A 297 -0.94 0.86 24.07
C CYS A 297 0.37 0.78 24.84
N ASN A 298 1.05 1.92 24.91
CA ASN A 298 2.11 2.19 25.88
C ASN A 298 1.61 3.15 26.96
N PHE A 299 2.37 3.32 28.03
CA PHE A 299 2.00 4.18 29.14
C PHE A 299 1.77 5.63 28.68
N GLY A 300 2.57 6.11 27.73
CA GLY A 300 2.45 7.44 27.18
C GLY A 300 1.05 7.75 26.61
N GLN A 301 0.36 6.76 26.05
CA GLN A 301 -1.00 6.89 25.49
C GLN A 301 -2.09 6.32 26.41
N SER A 302 -1.71 5.84 27.60
CA SER A 302 -2.61 5.14 28.54
C SER A 302 -3.84 5.96 28.94
N GLU A 303 -3.72 7.28 29.02
CA GLU A 303 -4.83 8.20 29.30
C GLU A 303 -5.93 8.16 28.24
N LEU A 304 -5.55 8.00 26.96
CA LEU A 304 -6.52 7.87 25.87
C LEU A 304 -7.22 6.51 25.95
N LEU A 305 -6.47 5.46 26.30
CA LEU A 305 -7.04 4.13 26.56
C LEU A 305 -8.00 4.16 27.76
N LEU A 306 -7.61 4.78 28.88
CA LEU A 306 -8.49 4.98 30.03
C LEU A 306 -9.74 5.77 29.65
N ASN A 307 -9.59 6.81 28.83
CA ASN A 307 -10.72 7.58 28.34
C ASN A 307 -11.71 6.68 27.60
N PHE A 308 -11.22 5.88 26.64
CA PHE A 308 -12.04 4.91 25.92
C PHE A 308 -12.73 3.91 26.85
N LEU A 309 -11.99 3.29 27.78
CA LEU A 309 -12.55 2.29 28.70
C LEU A 309 -13.60 2.86 29.65
N CYS A 310 -13.35 4.04 30.23
CA CYS A 310 -14.31 4.73 31.08
C CYS A 310 -15.56 5.15 30.31
N GLN A 311 -15.36 5.66 29.09
CA GLN A 311 -16.43 6.08 28.20
C GLN A 311 -17.33 4.92 27.75
N ALA A 312 -16.74 3.78 27.38
CA ALA A 312 -17.48 2.58 26.99
C ALA A 312 -18.31 2.07 28.16
N LYS A 313 -17.71 2.02 29.36
CA LYS A 313 -18.41 1.64 30.60
C LYS A 313 -19.57 2.57 30.93
N ALA A 314 -19.36 3.88 30.88
CA ALA A 314 -20.40 4.87 31.18
C ALA A 314 -21.63 4.73 30.26
N ARG A 315 -21.44 4.18 29.05
CA ARG A 315 -22.49 3.88 28.07
C ARG A 315 -23.05 2.46 28.15
N GLY A 316 -22.56 1.64 29.07
CA GLY A 316 -22.95 0.23 29.16
C GLY A 316 -22.59 -0.58 27.93
N LEU A 317 -21.54 -0.18 27.20
CA LEU A 317 -21.06 -0.90 26.02
C LEU A 317 -20.21 -2.08 26.44
N ASP A 318 -20.53 -3.25 25.89
CA ASP A 318 -19.77 -4.48 26.12
C ASP A 318 -18.42 -4.42 25.41
N ASN A 319 -17.36 -4.67 26.17
CA ASN A 319 -15.99 -4.77 25.71
C ASN A 319 -15.32 -6.07 26.18
N SER A 320 -16.10 -7.11 26.48
CA SER A 320 -15.58 -8.39 26.97
C SER A 320 -14.70 -9.12 25.95
N ASN A 321 -14.85 -8.81 24.66
CA ASN A 321 -14.04 -9.35 23.56
C ASN A 321 -12.82 -8.48 23.20
N LEU A 322 -12.54 -7.45 24.00
CA LEU A 322 -11.38 -6.57 23.84
C LEU A 322 -10.14 -7.17 24.50
N ILE A 323 -9.03 -7.16 23.74
CA ILE A 323 -7.68 -7.37 24.25
C ILE A 323 -6.82 -6.14 24.00
N VAL A 324 -6.11 -5.70 25.03
CA VAL A 324 -5.07 -4.68 24.92
C VAL A 324 -3.70 -5.36 24.96
N PHE A 325 -2.94 -5.20 23.89
CA PHE A 325 -1.51 -5.49 23.90
C PHE A 325 -0.79 -4.30 24.56
N ALA A 326 -0.42 -4.48 25.81
CA ALA A 326 0.41 -3.54 26.54
C ALA A 326 1.86 -3.70 26.09
N THR A 327 2.58 -2.59 25.93
CA THR A 327 4.01 -2.61 25.58
C THR A 327 4.92 -2.37 26.79
N ASP A 328 4.34 -2.15 27.95
CA ASP A 328 5.02 -1.91 29.23
C ASP A 328 4.18 -2.43 30.40
N GLN A 329 4.82 -2.56 31.56
CA GLN A 329 4.20 -3.15 32.75
C GLN A 329 3.12 -2.23 33.32
N GLU A 330 3.36 -0.91 33.33
CA GLU A 330 2.43 0.09 33.84
C GLU A 330 1.08 0.04 33.11
N THR A 331 1.11 -0.07 31.78
CA THR A 331 -0.10 -0.21 30.98
C THR A 331 -0.77 -1.56 31.21
N TYR A 332 0.00 -2.65 31.33
CA TYR A 332 -0.55 -3.97 31.60
C TYR A 332 -1.32 -3.99 32.94
N ASP A 333 -0.71 -3.50 34.02
CA ASP A 333 -1.31 -3.45 35.35
C ASP A 333 -2.57 -2.57 35.35
N MET A 334 -2.52 -1.42 34.67
CA MET A 334 -3.68 -0.53 34.50
C MET A 334 -4.85 -1.21 33.80
N VAL A 335 -4.61 -1.91 32.69
CA VAL A 335 -5.69 -2.58 31.92
C VAL A 335 -6.28 -3.75 32.72
N GLN A 336 -5.45 -4.52 33.42
CA GLN A 336 -5.92 -5.56 34.33
C GLN A 336 -6.79 -4.96 35.43
N GLY A 337 -6.38 -3.84 36.04
CA GLY A 337 -7.16 -3.14 37.05
C GLY A 337 -8.49 -2.55 36.53
N MET A 338 -8.59 -2.31 35.22
CA MET A 338 -9.84 -1.93 34.54
C MET A 338 -10.77 -3.11 34.22
N GLY A 339 -10.32 -4.35 34.47
CA GLY A 339 -11.10 -5.57 34.21
C GLY A 339 -11.16 -5.99 32.74
N VAL A 340 -10.19 -5.54 31.93
CA VAL A 340 -10.11 -5.87 30.50
C VAL A 340 -8.96 -6.85 30.25
N ALA A 341 -9.09 -7.74 29.25
CA ALA A 341 -8.02 -8.65 28.91
C ALA A 341 -6.79 -7.87 28.43
N ALA A 342 -5.63 -8.16 29.03
CA ALA A 342 -4.35 -7.57 28.67
C ALA A 342 -3.35 -8.67 28.31
N TYR A 343 -2.45 -8.35 27.39
CA TYR A 343 -1.30 -9.19 27.10
C TYR A 343 -0.05 -8.32 27.00
N PHE A 344 0.98 -8.65 27.78
CA PHE A 344 2.27 -8.00 27.71
C PHE A 344 3.35 -9.05 27.43
N ASP A 345 3.87 -9.02 26.22
CA ASP A 345 5.03 -9.83 25.85
C ASP A 345 6.32 -9.02 25.95
N ARG A 346 7.04 -9.21 27.05
CA ARG A 346 8.34 -8.55 27.27
C ARG A 346 9.37 -8.91 26.19
N ARG A 347 9.27 -10.08 25.56
CA ARG A 347 10.24 -10.55 24.55
C ARG A 347 10.19 -9.67 23.29
N ASN A 348 9.00 -9.31 22.83
CA ASN A 348 8.81 -8.45 21.67
C ASN A 348 8.69 -6.96 22.01
N PHE A 349 8.20 -6.61 23.20
CA PHE A 349 7.85 -5.23 23.55
C PHE A 349 8.72 -4.57 24.63
N GLY A 350 9.57 -5.33 25.34
CA GLY A 350 10.28 -4.82 26.53
C GLY A 350 11.23 -3.64 26.29
N ASP A 351 11.67 -3.44 25.04
CA ASP A 351 12.56 -2.32 24.65
C ASP A 351 11.80 -1.14 24.01
N LEU A 352 10.46 -1.20 23.96
CA LEU A 352 9.64 -0.14 23.40
C LEU A 352 9.55 1.06 24.36
N PRO A 353 9.39 2.28 23.83
CA PRO A 353 9.36 3.48 24.65
C PRO A 353 8.13 3.52 25.54
N LEU A 354 8.33 3.94 26.79
CA LEU A 354 7.25 4.20 27.73
C LEU A 354 6.48 5.47 27.36
N GLU A 355 7.17 6.48 26.82
CA GLU A 355 6.61 7.81 26.55
C GLU A 355 5.75 7.87 25.27
N ALA A 356 4.86 8.87 25.22
CA ALA A 356 4.08 9.15 24.03
C ALA A 356 4.96 9.70 22.91
N ALA A 357 4.60 9.41 21.66
CA ALA A 357 5.16 10.09 20.51
C ALA A 357 4.92 11.62 20.61
N HIS A 358 5.97 12.38 20.31
CA HIS A 358 5.90 13.85 20.29
C HIS A 358 5.21 14.35 19.01
N ARG A 359 5.39 13.63 17.90
CA ARG A 359 4.76 13.92 16.62
C ARG A 359 4.65 12.70 15.72
N TYR A 360 3.77 12.77 14.74
CA TYR A 360 3.65 11.75 13.70
C TYR A 360 5.00 11.46 13.01
N GLY A 361 5.34 10.18 12.89
CA GLY A 361 6.55 9.70 12.22
C GLY A 361 7.85 9.80 13.01
N ASP A 362 7.82 10.21 14.29
CA ASP A 362 9.01 10.15 15.14
C ASP A 362 9.38 8.70 15.54
N ARG A 363 10.53 8.52 16.20
CA ARG A 363 11.03 7.20 16.58
C ARG A 363 10.11 6.45 17.56
N TYR A 364 9.36 7.16 18.41
CA TYR A 364 8.44 6.53 19.36
C TYR A 364 7.16 6.10 18.65
N PHE A 365 6.67 6.93 17.74
CA PHE A 365 5.58 6.59 16.84
C PHE A 365 5.90 5.34 16.03
N VAL A 366 7.07 5.29 15.37
CA VAL A 366 7.47 4.14 14.56
C VAL A 366 7.58 2.86 15.39
N ALA A 367 8.07 2.94 16.63
CA ALA A 367 8.13 1.80 17.54
C ALA A 367 6.72 1.23 17.83
N MET A 368 5.75 2.09 18.14
CA MET A 368 4.35 1.68 18.35
C MET A 368 3.69 1.15 17.08
N MET A 369 4.02 1.72 15.92
CA MET A 369 3.55 1.23 14.62
C MET A 369 4.03 -0.19 14.31
N LEU A 370 5.21 -0.59 14.77
CA LEU A 370 5.71 -1.96 14.63
C LEU A 370 5.05 -2.90 15.64
N ALA A 371 4.83 -2.45 16.88
CA ALA A 371 4.05 -3.20 17.86
C ALA A 371 2.65 -3.54 17.31
N LYS A 372 1.98 -2.56 16.69
CA LYS A 372 0.70 -2.74 15.99
C LYS A 372 0.72 -3.88 14.98
N VAL A 373 1.77 -3.96 14.15
CA VAL A 373 1.92 -5.03 13.16
C VAL A 373 2.07 -6.39 13.82
N VAL A 374 2.93 -6.49 14.84
CA VAL A 374 3.12 -7.74 15.59
C VAL A 374 1.80 -8.22 16.20
N CYS A 375 1.05 -7.33 16.86
CA CYS A 375 -0.19 -7.69 17.56
C CYS A 375 -1.26 -8.25 16.61
N VAL A 376 -1.54 -7.54 15.51
CA VAL A 376 -2.57 -7.98 14.56
C VAL A 376 -2.16 -9.22 13.78
N GLN A 377 -0.86 -9.37 13.52
CA GLN A 377 -0.36 -10.55 12.83
C GLN A 377 -0.44 -11.79 13.74
N LEU A 378 -0.15 -11.69 15.04
CA LEU A 378 -0.32 -12.79 16.00
C LEU A 378 -1.78 -13.24 16.12
N VAL A 379 -2.71 -12.29 16.24
CA VAL A 379 -4.15 -12.57 16.27
C VAL A 379 -4.61 -13.22 14.95
N SER A 380 -4.12 -12.72 13.81
CA SER A 380 -4.40 -13.28 12.49
C SER A 380 -3.85 -14.69 12.30
N MET A 381 -2.68 -15.01 12.87
CA MET A 381 -2.10 -16.36 12.84
C MET A 381 -2.94 -17.36 13.63
N LEU A 382 -3.54 -16.92 14.74
CA LEU A 382 -4.37 -17.77 15.60
C LEU A 382 -5.77 -18.08 15.06
N GLY A 383 -6.14 -17.50 13.91
CA GLY A 383 -7.39 -17.85 13.24
C GLY A 383 -8.58 -16.95 13.57
N TYR A 384 -8.36 -15.82 14.23
CA TYR A 384 -9.44 -14.91 14.64
C TYR A 384 -9.68 -13.81 13.60
N SER A 385 -10.96 -13.49 13.38
CA SER A 385 -11.35 -12.20 12.83
C SER A 385 -11.09 -11.13 13.89
N PHE A 386 -10.81 -9.90 13.48
CA PHE A 386 -10.57 -8.85 14.46
C PHE A 386 -10.96 -7.46 13.99
N LEU A 387 -11.43 -6.66 14.94
CA LEU A 387 -11.48 -5.21 14.80
C LEU A 387 -10.24 -4.64 15.47
N PHE A 388 -9.32 -4.09 14.68
CA PHE A 388 -8.25 -3.28 15.23
C PHE A 388 -8.74 -1.85 15.43
N GLN A 389 -8.41 -1.25 16.58
CA GLN A 389 -8.56 0.18 16.79
C GLN A 389 -7.39 0.78 17.59
N ASP A 390 -7.06 2.04 17.29
CA ASP A 390 -6.17 2.85 18.13
C ASP A 390 -6.88 3.23 19.46
N VAL A 391 -6.15 3.82 20.40
CA VAL A 391 -6.69 4.17 21.73
C VAL A 391 -7.46 5.49 21.77
N ASP A 392 -7.38 6.29 20.70
CA ASP A 392 -7.99 7.61 20.58
C ASP A 392 -9.36 7.57 19.88
N LEU A 393 -10.15 6.57 20.24
CA LEU A 393 -11.53 6.39 19.79
C LEU A 393 -12.51 6.48 20.96
N VAL A 394 -13.75 6.82 20.63
CA VAL A 394 -14.91 6.69 21.51
C VAL A 394 -16.02 5.94 20.79
N TRP A 395 -16.80 5.14 21.52
CA TRP A 395 -17.92 4.38 20.94
C TRP A 395 -19.28 4.94 21.35
N TYR A 396 -20.20 5.03 20.41
CA TYR A 396 -21.61 5.31 20.68
C TYR A 396 -22.45 4.03 20.61
N LYS A 397 -21.98 3.04 19.85
CA LYS A 397 -22.55 1.70 19.69
C LYS A 397 -21.40 0.70 19.53
N ASN A 398 -21.67 -0.60 19.71
CA ASN A 398 -20.67 -1.61 19.44
C ASN A 398 -20.42 -1.70 17.91
N PRO A 399 -19.21 -1.36 17.40
CA PRO A 399 -18.93 -1.35 15.97
C PRO A 399 -19.03 -2.73 15.32
N LEU A 400 -18.91 -3.83 16.07
CA LEU A 400 -19.07 -5.18 15.51
C LEU A 400 -20.49 -5.46 15.02
N GLU A 401 -21.50 -4.81 15.58
CA GLU A 401 -22.88 -4.91 15.09
C GLU A 401 -23.00 -4.42 13.64
N PHE A 402 -22.23 -3.39 13.27
CA PHE A 402 -22.19 -2.92 11.89
C PHE A 402 -21.64 -4.01 10.96
N PHE A 403 -20.47 -4.57 11.31
CA PHE A 403 -19.80 -5.58 10.49
C PHE A 403 -20.55 -6.91 10.40
N ALA A 404 -21.29 -7.29 11.45
CA ALA A 404 -22.13 -8.49 11.46
C ALA A 404 -23.31 -8.40 10.47
N ASN A 405 -23.80 -7.18 10.18
CA ASN A 405 -24.93 -6.96 9.29
C ASN A 405 -24.54 -6.69 7.83
N LEU A 406 -23.24 -6.56 7.55
CA LEU A 406 -22.74 -6.35 6.18
C LEU A 406 -23.03 -7.57 5.31
N GLN A 407 -23.72 -7.33 4.21
CA GLN A 407 -24.05 -8.35 3.19
C GLN A 407 -22.91 -8.58 2.20
N ASP A 408 -21.88 -7.73 2.21
CA ASP A 408 -20.72 -7.85 1.33
C ASP A 408 -19.63 -8.75 1.94
N ASP A 409 -18.87 -9.38 1.05
CA ASP A 409 -17.87 -10.40 1.36
C ASP A 409 -16.43 -9.89 1.17
N PHE A 410 -16.16 -8.64 1.57
CA PHE A 410 -14.78 -8.13 1.63
C PHE A 410 -13.99 -8.78 2.78
N ASP A 411 -12.68 -8.94 2.59
CA ASP A 411 -11.79 -9.55 3.58
C ASP A 411 -11.43 -8.53 4.68
N VAL A 412 -11.26 -7.26 4.31
CA VAL A 412 -10.83 -6.19 5.22
C VAL A 412 -11.58 -4.89 4.94
N TYR A 413 -12.04 -4.23 6.00
CA TYR A 413 -12.76 -2.96 5.97
C TYR A 413 -11.97 -1.90 6.72
N PHE A 414 -11.83 -0.71 6.15
CA PHE A 414 -11.13 0.41 6.76
C PHE A 414 -12.01 1.64 6.84
N GLN A 415 -11.79 2.44 7.88
CA GLN A 415 -12.18 3.84 7.88
C GLN A 415 -11.38 4.61 6.82
N ASP A 416 -11.98 5.58 6.13
CA ASP A 416 -11.27 6.50 5.25
C ASP A 416 -10.47 7.53 6.06
N ASP A 417 -9.19 7.70 5.72
CA ASP A 417 -8.29 8.69 6.33
C ASP A 417 -8.71 10.13 6.02
N GLY A 418 -9.34 10.35 4.86
CA GLY A 418 -9.60 11.65 4.26
C GLY A 418 -8.38 12.28 3.57
N GLY A 419 -7.18 11.73 3.76
CA GLY A 419 -5.97 12.17 3.10
C GLY A 419 -5.81 11.55 1.72
N HIS A 420 -6.52 12.06 0.70
CA HIS A 420 -6.45 11.55 -0.68
C HIS A 420 -5.18 12.04 -1.42
N SER A 421 -4.01 11.83 -0.82
CA SER A 421 -2.71 12.15 -1.42
C SER A 421 -2.05 10.90 -1.98
N LEU A 422 -1.10 11.07 -2.90
CA LEU A 422 -0.32 9.96 -3.48
C LEU A 422 0.34 9.05 -2.43
N ARG A 423 0.60 9.58 -1.22
CA ARG A 423 1.18 8.82 -0.11
C ARG A 423 0.28 7.65 0.35
N TYR A 424 -1.04 7.82 0.23
CA TYR A 424 -2.04 6.86 0.72
C TYR A 424 -2.90 6.30 -0.42
N ALA A 425 -2.53 6.55 -1.67
CA ALA A 425 -3.29 6.09 -2.83
C ALA A 425 -3.16 4.56 -3.04
N PRO A 426 -4.16 3.91 -3.67
CA PRO A 426 -5.45 4.50 -4.05
C PRO A 426 -6.47 4.51 -2.91
N TYR A 427 -6.29 3.69 -1.88
CA TYR A 427 -7.32 3.40 -0.88
C TYR A 427 -7.56 4.48 0.15
N SER A 428 -6.53 5.27 0.51
CA SER A 428 -6.59 6.21 1.63
C SER A 428 -7.12 5.57 2.92
N ALA A 429 -6.82 4.29 3.14
CA ALA A 429 -7.25 3.54 4.30
C ALA A 429 -6.60 4.09 5.58
N ASN A 430 -7.42 4.51 6.54
CA ASN A 430 -6.94 4.84 7.87
C ASN A 430 -6.63 3.56 8.64
N THR A 431 -5.42 3.44 9.18
CA THR A 431 -5.05 2.22 9.91
C THR A 431 -5.39 2.26 11.39
N GLY A 432 -5.93 3.36 11.92
CA GLY A 432 -6.36 3.47 13.32
C GLY A 432 -7.72 2.84 13.60
N LEU A 433 -8.46 2.42 12.58
CA LEU A 433 -9.67 1.61 12.73
C LEU A 433 -9.88 0.73 11.49
N TYR A 434 -9.88 -0.58 11.65
CA TYR A 434 -10.21 -1.52 10.57
C TYR A 434 -10.66 -2.88 11.09
N PHE A 435 -11.57 -3.50 10.36
CA PHE A 435 -12.06 -4.86 10.61
C PHE A 435 -11.48 -5.82 9.59
N ALA A 436 -10.93 -6.95 10.03
CA ALA A 436 -10.40 -7.99 9.16
C ALA A 436 -11.08 -9.33 9.48
N ARG A 437 -11.65 -9.96 8.45
CA ARG A 437 -12.16 -11.33 8.55
C ARG A 437 -11.00 -12.31 8.50
N HIS A 438 -11.06 -13.36 9.30
CA HIS A 438 -10.09 -14.44 9.18
C HIS A 438 -10.32 -15.23 7.89
N ASN A 439 -9.31 -15.26 7.02
CA ASN A 439 -9.20 -16.18 5.90
C ASN A 439 -7.74 -16.23 5.39
N ALA A 440 -7.47 -17.10 4.41
CA ALA A 440 -6.13 -17.26 3.86
C ALA A 440 -5.57 -15.97 3.22
N ARG A 441 -6.41 -15.13 2.60
CA ARG A 441 -5.97 -13.88 1.95
C ARG A 441 -5.56 -12.84 2.99
N SER A 442 -6.41 -12.62 4.00
CA SER A 442 -6.12 -11.68 5.09
C SER A 442 -4.92 -12.14 5.93
N GLN A 443 -4.82 -13.43 6.25
CA GLN A 443 -3.68 -13.97 6.98
C GLN A 443 -2.36 -13.81 6.21
N ARG A 444 -2.37 -14.07 4.90
CA ARG A 444 -1.21 -13.84 4.04
C ARG A 444 -0.84 -12.35 4.00
N PHE A 445 -1.83 -11.47 3.95
CA PHE A 445 -1.62 -10.01 4.01
C PHE A 445 -0.96 -9.55 5.30
N PHE A 446 -1.47 -9.95 6.47
CA PHE A 446 -0.86 -9.55 7.76
C PHE A 446 0.53 -10.17 7.97
N THR A 447 0.77 -11.37 7.43
CA THR A 447 2.13 -11.94 7.39
C THR A 447 3.07 -11.11 6.52
N SER A 448 2.63 -10.70 5.33
CA SER A 448 3.45 -9.89 4.43
C SER A 448 3.81 -8.53 5.01
N ILE A 449 2.89 -7.85 5.72
CA ILE A 449 3.22 -6.55 6.33
C ILE A 449 4.23 -6.69 7.47
N LEU A 450 4.18 -7.77 8.25
CA LEU A 450 5.23 -8.10 9.23
C LEU A 450 6.59 -8.26 8.55
N LEU A 451 6.64 -9.00 7.43
CA LEU A 451 7.88 -9.21 6.68
C LEU A 451 8.40 -7.92 6.00
N ASN A 452 7.53 -6.93 5.80
CA ASN A 452 7.88 -5.61 5.25
C ASN A 452 8.04 -4.53 6.36
N ALA A 453 8.42 -4.92 7.57
CA ALA A 453 8.66 -4.00 8.68
C ALA A 453 9.73 -2.93 8.37
N ASP A 454 10.69 -3.25 7.51
CA ASP A 454 11.71 -2.34 7.02
C ASP A 454 11.10 -1.13 6.27
N MET A 455 10.03 -1.35 5.50
CA MET A 455 9.28 -0.29 4.83
C MET A 455 8.58 0.63 5.84
N ILE A 456 8.16 0.13 7.01
CA ILE A 456 7.57 0.97 8.07
C ILE A 456 8.64 1.89 8.67
N TYR A 457 9.85 1.37 8.90
CA TYR A 457 10.98 2.21 9.30
C TYR A 457 11.29 3.27 8.24
N GLN A 458 11.35 2.88 6.96
CA GLN A 458 11.69 3.77 5.86
C GLN A 458 10.67 4.89 5.65
N THR A 459 9.38 4.55 5.67
CA THR A 459 8.28 5.51 5.45
C THR A 459 7.88 6.26 6.73
N GLN A 460 8.39 5.81 7.88
CA GLN A 460 8.00 6.25 9.21
C GLN A 460 6.48 6.17 9.43
N SER A 461 5.80 5.23 8.76
CA SER A 461 4.35 5.17 8.71
C SER A 461 3.86 3.74 8.45
N HIS A 462 3.16 3.18 9.44
CA HIS A 462 2.41 1.94 9.27
C HIS A 462 1.39 2.06 8.13
N GLN A 463 0.58 3.13 8.14
CA GLN A 463 -0.48 3.34 7.16
C GLN A 463 0.03 3.31 5.72
N GLN A 464 1.13 4.01 5.46
CA GLN A 464 1.71 4.06 4.14
C GLN A 464 2.25 2.69 3.69
N ALA A 465 2.99 2.00 4.56
CA ALA A 465 3.52 0.68 4.26
C ALA A 465 2.39 -0.36 4.07
N LEU A 466 1.38 -0.33 4.94
CA LEU A 466 0.22 -1.22 4.90
C LEU A 466 -0.52 -1.06 3.58
N ILE A 467 -0.88 0.16 3.18
CA ILE A 467 -1.60 0.40 1.91
C ILE A 467 -0.76 -0.09 0.72
N ALA A 468 0.56 0.09 0.77
CA ALA A 468 1.44 -0.37 -0.29
C ALA A 468 1.44 -1.89 -0.45
N VAL A 469 1.61 -2.65 0.65
CA VAL A 469 1.53 -4.12 0.63
C VAL A 469 0.12 -4.59 0.28
N MET A 470 -0.90 -3.92 0.82
CA MET A 470 -2.30 -4.23 0.58
C MET A 470 -2.65 -4.14 -0.90
N ASN A 471 -2.20 -3.10 -1.59
CA ASN A 471 -2.45 -2.94 -3.03
C ASN A 471 -1.83 -4.07 -3.86
N GLU A 472 -0.63 -4.54 -3.49
CA GLU A 472 -0.04 -5.71 -4.13
C GLU A 472 -0.84 -6.98 -3.84
N HIS A 473 -1.39 -7.14 -2.64
CA HIS A 473 -2.22 -8.29 -2.27
C HIS A 473 -3.60 -8.30 -2.94
N VAL A 474 -4.19 -7.14 -3.21
CA VAL A 474 -5.41 -7.03 -4.01
C VAL A 474 -5.15 -7.58 -5.41
N SER A 475 -4.06 -7.15 -6.04
CA SER A 475 -3.68 -7.59 -7.39
C SER A 475 -3.23 -9.06 -7.45
N LEU A 476 -2.34 -9.47 -6.56
CA LEU A 476 -1.68 -10.78 -6.61
C LEU A 476 -2.49 -11.91 -5.99
N HIS A 477 -3.27 -11.63 -4.94
CA HIS A 477 -3.95 -12.64 -4.14
C HIS A 477 -5.48 -12.47 -4.14
N GLY A 478 -6.01 -11.47 -4.85
CA GLY A 478 -7.43 -11.15 -4.85
C GLY A 478 -7.93 -10.73 -3.47
N LEU A 479 -7.08 -10.14 -2.62
CA LEU A 479 -7.51 -9.61 -1.32
C LEU A 479 -8.61 -8.58 -1.56
N ARG A 480 -9.77 -8.77 -0.95
CA ARG A 480 -10.91 -7.86 -1.08
C ARG A 480 -10.87 -6.85 0.03
N VAL A 481 -10.68 -5.59 -0.32
CA VAL A 481 -10.60 -4.50 0.64
C VAL A 481 -11.73 -3.52 0.39
N LYS A 482 -12.36 -3.01 1.45
CA LYS A 482 -13.35 -1.93 1.40
C LYS A 482 -12.91 -0.78 2.30
N VAL A 483 -12.95 0.44 1.77
CA VAL A 483 -12.77 1.66 2.56
C VAL A 483 -14.10 2.42 2.54
N PHE A 484 -14.61 2.75 3.72
CA PHE A 484 -15.88 3.47 3.84
C PHE A 484 -15.71 4.93 3.44
N ALA A 485 -16.39 5.37 2.39
CA ALA A 485 -16.26 6.72 1.87
C ALA A 485 -16.66 7.76 2.93
N ARG A 486 -15.77 8.72 3.21
CA ARG A 486 -15.95 9.78 4.20
C ARG A 486 -17.15 10.71 3.94
N ASP A 487 -17.62 10.82 2.71
CA ASP A 487 -18.67 11.78 2.35
C ASP A 487 -20.08 11.17 2.37
N THR A 488 -20.19 9.84 2.40
CA THR A 488 -21.47 9.11 2.32
C THR A 488 -21.70 8.14 3.48
N THR A 489 -20.69 7.90 4.32
CA THR A 489 -20.78 7.00 5.47
C THR A 489 -20.74 7.81 6.75
N ASP A 490 -21.89 7.95 7.42
CA ASP A 490 -21.99 8.73 8.65
C ASP A 490 -21.55 7.92 9.90
N GLU A 491 -21.35 6.61 9.76
CA GLU A 491 -21.15 5.64 10.84
C GLU A 491 -19.74 5.67 11.46
N PHE A 492 -18.72 6.03 10.68
CA PHE A 492 -17.30 5.97 11.06
C PHE A 492 -16.58 7.32 10.87
N PRO A 493 -17.01 8.40 11.55
CA PRO A 493 -16.33 9.68 11.48
C PRO A 493 -14.98 9.67 12.19
N GLY A 494 -14.16 10.67 11.85
CA GLY A 494 -12.87 10.83 12.49
C GLY A 494 -12.21 12.17 12.17
N GLY A 495 -10.88 12.19 12.15
CA GLY A 495 -10.07 13.39 12.02
C GLY A 495 -10.37 14.29 10.82
N PHE A 496 -10.72 13.71 9.67
CA PHE A 496 -11.20 14.47 8.51
C PHE A 496 -12.44 15.29 8.84
N HIS A 497 -13.43 14.65 9.48
CA HIS A 497 -14.70 15.27 9.87
C HIS A 497 -14.50 16.34 10.94
N TRP A 498 -13.62 16.10 11.91
CA TRP A 498 -13.25 17.07 12.94
C TRP A 498 -12.65 18.36 12.34
N ASN A 499 -11.77 18.20 11.35
CA ASN A 499 -11.04 19.30 10.73
C ASN A 499 -11.67 19.81 9.42
N GLN A 500 -12.87 19.32 9.08
CA GLN A 500 -13.54 19.59 7.80
C GLN A 500 -13.86 21.08 7.66
N LYS A 501 -13.48 21.67 6.52
CA LYS A 501 -13.68 23.11 6.28
C LYS A 501 -15.17 23.52 6.27
N SER A 502 -16.05 22.66 5.74
CA SER A 502 -17.50 22.91 5.71
C SER A 502 -18.14 22.85 7.10
N LYS A 503 -17.50 22.15 8.06
CA LYS A 503 -18.00 21.89 9.41
C LYS A 503 -19.32 21.10 9.43
N GLU A 504 -19.76 20.59 8.29
CA GLU A 504 -21.11 20.10 8.08
C GLU A 504 -21.40 18.87 8.93
N TYR A 505 -20.52 17.87 8.89
CA TYR A 505 -20.69 16.65 9.66
C TYR A 505 -20.79 16.94 11.16
N MET A 506 -19.84 17.69 11.72
CA MET A 506 -19.83 17.97 13.16
C MET A 506 -21.02 18.84 13.60
N LYS A 507 -21.52 19.74 12.74
CA LYS A 507 -22.76 20.48 13.02
C LYS A 507 -23.98 19.56 13.04
N ARG A 508 -24.06 18.61 12.11
CA ARG A 508 -25.12 17.58 12.10
C ARG A 508 -25.01 16.68 13.33
N PHE A 509 -23.80 16.32 13.75
CA PHE A 509 -23.54 15.51 14.94
C PHE A 509 -24.06 16.19 16.21
N PHE A 510 -23.63 17.43 16.48
CA PHE A 510 -24.09 18.16 17.68
C PHE A 510 -25.59 18.52 17.63
N ALA A 511 -26.19 18.57 16.45
CA ALA A 511 -27.63 18.74 16.28
C ALA A 511 -28.43 17.43 16.42
N GLY A 512 -27.79 16.29 16.70
CA GLY A 512 -28.44 14.98 16.82
C GLY A 512 -28.98 14.44 15.49
N LYS A 513 -28.44 14.89 14.35
CA LYS A 513 -28.89 14.49 13.00
C LYS A 513 -28.14 13.28 12.44
N VAL A 514 -27.04 12.88 13.07
CA VAL A 514 -26.25 11.68 12.72
C VAL A 514 -25.94 10.91 13.99
N HIS A 515 -25.87 9.58 13.87
CA HIS A 515 -25.74 8.65 14.99
C HIS A 515 -24.66 7.61 14.71
N PRO A 516 -23.37 8.02 14.75
CA PRO A 516 -22.27 7.14 14.37
C PRO A 516 -22.12 5.94 15.31
N TYR A 517 -21.36 4.93 14.89
CA TYR A 517 -20.94 3.85 15.78
C TYR A 517 -19.79 4.30 16.67
N ILE A 518 -18.85 5.07 16.11
CA ILE A 518 -17.62 5.50 16.78
C ILE A 518 -17.27 6.94 16.43
N PHE A 519 -16.30 7.52 17.11
CA PHE A 519 -15.56 8.68 16.60
C PHE A 519 -14.07 8.49 16.85
N HIS A 520 -13.25 8.69 15.82
CA HIS A 520 -11.80 8.53 15.89
C HIS A 520 -11.07 9.88 15.85
N MET A 521 -10.36 10.26 16.92
CA MET A 521 -9.66 11.54 17.05
C MET A 521 -8.30 11.59 16.31
N SER A 522 -8.30 11.08 15.09
CA SER A 522 -7.18 11.17 14.14
C SER A 522 -6.97 12.60 13.65
N TRP A 523 -5.91 12.83 12.86
CA TRP A 523 -5.56 14.17 12.35
C TRP A 523 -5.31 15.22 13.44
N THR A 524 -4.71 14.77 14.54
CA THR A 524 -4.33 15.62 15.67
C THR A 524 -2.82 15.67 15.79
N PHE A 525 -2.27 16.84 16.13
CA PHE A 525 -0.83 17.07 16.12
C PHE A 525 -0.05 16.17 17.08
N ASN A 526 -0.56 15.96 18.30
CA ASN A 526 0.04 15.15 19.36
C ASN A 526 -1.02 14.70 20.38
N LYS A 527 -0.61 13.93 21.40
CA LYS A 527 -1.47 13.48 22.50
C LYS A 527 -2.17 14.63 23.24
N ALA A 528 -1.42 15.66 23.62
CA ALA A 528 -1.96 16.78 24.39
C ALA A 528 -3.15 17.43 23.68
N ASN A 529 -3.03 17.70 22.37
CA ASN A 529 -4.14 18.23 21.60
C ASN A 529 -5.34 17.28 21.51
N LYS A 530 -5.12 15.95 21.51
CA LYS A 530 -6.22 14.97 21.50
C LYS A 530 -7.04 15.06 22.79
N ILE A 531 -6.37 15.20 23.94
CA ILE A 531 -7.05 15.35 25.24
C ILE A 531 -7.91 16.63 25.23
N LEU A 532 -7.33 17.77 24.81
CA LEU A 532 -8.08 19.03 24.71
C LEU A 532 -9.26 18.91 23.73
N TYR A 533 -9.09 18.19 22.62
CA TYR A 533 -10.19 17.95 21.68
C TYR A 533 -11.28 17.07 22.29
N PHE A 534 -10.94 16.02 23.05
CA PHE A 534 -11.94 15.20 23.75
C PHE A 534 -12.69 15.97 24.84
N GLU A 535 -12.01 16.81 25.62
CA GLU A 535 -12.66 17.68 26.61
C GLU A 535 -13.62 18.65 25.90
N GLN A 536 -13.18 19.29 24.82
CA GLN A 536 -14.05 20.19 24.05
C GLN A 536 -15.18 19.44 23.31
N PHE A 537 -14.95 18.19 22.95
CA PHE A 537 -15.96 17.32 22.36
C PHE A 537 -17.02 16.90 23.40
N GLY A 538 -16.69 16.98 24.69
CA GLY A 538 -17.53 16.48 25.78
C GLY A 538 -17.47 14.96 25.89
N GLU A 539 -16.30 14.39 25.59
CA GLU A 539 -16.02 12.95 25.51
C GLU A 539 -14.75 12.58 26.31
N TRP A 540 -14.40 13.39 27.32
CA TRP A 540 -13.31 13.10 28.24
C TRP A 540 -13.83 12.56 29.58
N TRP A 541 -13.44 11.35 29.96
CA TRP A 541 -14.02 10.59 31.07
C TRP A 541 -13.00 10.23 32.15
N VAL A 542 -11.78 10.75 32.07
CA VAL A 542 -10.69 10.41 32.99
C VAL A 542 -10.55 11.46 34.09
N GLN A 543 -10.45 10.97 35.32
CA GLN A 543 -10.18 11.78 36.51
C GLN A 543 -8.75 12.34 36.50
N PRO A 544 -8.52 13.59 36.95
CA PRO A 544 -7.19 14.21 36.92
C PRO A 544 -6.09 13.43 37.64
N GLN A 545 -6.38 12.74 38.74
CA GLN A 545 -5.40 11.94 39.49
C GLN A 545 -4.86 10.72 38.73
N CYS A 546 -5.51 10.32 37.63
CA CYS A 546 -5.08 9.19 36.81
C CYS A 546 -4.32 9.63 35.55
N ILE A 547 -4.14 10.94 35.35
CA ILE A 547 -3.36 11.49 34.24
C ILE A 547 -1.88 11.47 34.62
N GLU A 548 -1.02 10.97 33.72
CA GLU A 548 0.44 10.81 33.90
C GLU A 548 0.86 10.02 35.15
N ASN A 549 -0.07 9.27 35.77
CA ASN A 549 0.17 8.54 37.00
C ASN A 549 0.54 7.07 36.72
N LYS A 550 1.80 6.71 37.02
CA LYS A 550 2.33 5.35 36.82
C LYS A 550 1.78 4.31 37.79
N ASP A 551 1.21 4.75 38.91
CA ASP A 551 0.68 3.87 39.95
C ASP A 551 -0.82 3.59 39.78
N VAL A 552 -1.43 4.02 38.67
CA VAL A 552 -2.85 3.75 38.38
C VAL A 552 -3.19 2.26 38.47
N GLY A 553 -2.34 1.38 37.92
CA GLY A 553 -2.55 -0.08 38.00
C GLY A 553 -2.46 -0.67 39.42
N LYS A 554 -1.98 0.10 40.40
CA LYS A 554 -1.84 -0.33 41.81
C LYS A 554 -2.99 0.16 42.70
N MET A 555 -3.96 0.88 42.13
CA MET A 555 -5.12 1.35 42.90
C MET A 555 -6.10 0.19 43.15
N ASP A 556 -6.65 0.09 44.37
CA ASP A 556 -7.58 -0.99 44.77
C ASP A 556 -8.80 -1.14 43.85
N ASN A 557 -9.26 -0.04 43.25
CA ASN A 557 -10.28 -0.02 42.22
C ASN A 557 -9.98 1.07 41.19
N VAL A 558 -9.15 0.72 40.20
CA VAL A 558 -8.75 1.63 39.10
C VAL A 558 -9.98 2.26 38.45
N GLN A 559 -11.01 1.46 38.22
CA GLN A 559 -12.22 1.89 37.52
C GLN A 559 -12.99 2.97 38.30
N ALA A 560 -13.21 2.77 39.59
CA ALA A 560 -13.88 3.76 40.45
C ALA A 560 -13.03 5.01 40.69
N SER A 561 -11.71 4.84 40.75
CA SER A 561 -10.76 5.93 40.99
C SER A 561 -10.51 6.80 39.76
N CYS A 562 -10.60 6.23 38.55
CA CYS A 562 -10.19 6.91 37.32
C CYS A 562 -11.33 7.34 36.41
N CYS A 563 -12.53 6.73 36.50
CA CYS A 563 -13.64 7.11 35.65
C CYS A 563 -14.51 8.20 36.27
N LEU A 564 -14.78 9.25 35.50
CA LEU A 564 -15.77 10.27 35.83
C LEU A 564 -17.20 9.72 35.67
N ALA A 565 -18.13 10.23 36.48
CA ALA A 565 -19.55 9.91 36.34
C ALA A 565 -20.18 10.60 35.11
N GLU A 566 -19.70 11.79 34.76
CA GLU A 566 -20.11 12.59 33.61
C GLU A 566 -18.86 13.07 32.86
N PRO A 567 -18.90 13.23 31.54
CA PRO A 567 -17.72 13.64 30.79
C PRO A 567 -17.33 15.08 31.14
N LYS A 568 -16.03 15.30 31.36
CA LYS A 568 -15.47 16.63 31.48
C LYS A 568 -15.63 17.36 30.16
N PHE A 569 -16.26 18.53 30.21
CA PHE A 569 -16.33 19.47 29.10
C PHE A 569 -15.55 20.74 29.44
N GLU A 570 -14.66 21.15 28.54
CA GLU A 570 -13.90 22.39 28.68
C GLU A 570 -13.66 23.03 27.31
N CYS A 571 -13.79 24.35 27.22
CA CYS A 571 -13.63 25.11 25.99
C CYS A 571 -12.18 25.53 25.77
N HIS A 572 -11.56 25.01 24.72
CA HIS A 572 -10.14 25.24 24.41
C HIS A 572 -9.91 26.10 23.17
N TYR A 573 -10.70 25.87 22.11
CA TYR A 573 -10.52 26.50 20.80
C TYR A 573 -11.84 26.86 20.12
N ARG A 574 -12.05 28.16 19.85
CA ARG A 574 -13.29 28.65 19.22
C ARG A 574 -13.50 28.17 17.79
N ASP A 575 -12.42 27.84 17.09
CA ASP A 575 -12.40 27.48 15.67
C ASP A 575 -12.42 25.97 15.40
N LYS A 576 -12.47 25.16 16.46
CA LYS A 576 -12.66 23.70 16.40
C LYS A 576 -14.07 23.29 16.83
N PRO A 577 -14.56 22.12 16.39
CA PRO A 577 -15.83 21.57 16.87
C PRO A 577 -15.89 21.50 18.40
N SER A 578 -17.05 21.77 18.98
CA SER A 578 -17.27 21.80 20.42
C SER A 578 -18.70 21.45 20.76
N LYS A 579 -18.95 20.75 21.88
CA LYS A 579 -20.32 20.41 22.34
C LYS A 579 -21.17 21.66 22.63
N LEU A 580 -20.55 22.69 23.20
CA LEU A 580 -21.16 24.00 23.45
C LEU A 580 -20.34 25.12 22.79
N PRO A 581 -20.93 26.29 22.48
CA PRO A 581 -20.20 27.40 21.85
C PRO A 581 -19.03 27.97 22.66
N CYS A 582 -17.80 27.68 22.21
CA CYS A 582 -16.55 28.20 22.81
C CYS A 582 -16.13 29.57 22.24
N LYS A 583 -17.01 30.58 22.28
CA LYS A 583 -16.80 31.88 21.59
C LYS A 583 -15.56 32.65 22.06
N ASP A 584 -15.25 32.56 23.35
CA ASP A 584 -14.20 33.35 24.01
C ASP A 584 -12.82 32.65 24.01
N SER A 585 -12.76 31.38 23.58
CA SER A 585 -11.53 30.61 23.52
C SER A 585 -10.60 31.09 22.39
N PRO A 586 -9.27 31.01 22.55
CA PRO A 586 -8.33 31.36 21.48
C PRO A 586 -8.49 30.43 20.28
N PRO A 587 -8.26 30.87 19.03
CA PRO A 587 -8.21 29.97 17.89
C PRO A 587 -6.90 29.19 17.85
N ILE A 588 -6.92 27.93 17.40
CA ILE A 588 -5.70 27.14 17.14
C ILE A 588 -5.24 27.24 15.68
N ASP A 589 -6.18 27.30 14.73
CA ASP A 589 -5.93 27.49 13.31
C ASP A 589 -6.05 28.99 13.00
N LYS A 590 -4.92 29.71 13.04
CA LYS A 590 -4.85 31.17 12.84
C LYS A 590 -5.72 31.63 11.65
N GLY A 591 -6.60 32.61 11.90
CA GLY A 591 -7.46 33.22 10.89
C GLY A 591 -8.73 32.44 10.52
N ARG A 592 -8.99 31.28 11.13
CA ARG A 592 -10.26 30.57 10.91
C ARG A 592 -11.41 31.19 11.72
N PRO A 593 -12.63 31.24 11.14
CA PRO A 593 -13.80 31.68 11.88
C PRO A 593 -14.23 30.65 12.92
N SER A 594 -14.96 31.12 13.94
CA SER A 594 -15.64 30.29 14.94
C SER A 594 -16.33 29.08 14.31
N PHE A 595 -16.26 27.92 14.98
CA PHE A 595 -17.00 26.73 14.56
C PHE A 595 -18.51 26.98 14.55
N TRP A 596 -19.00 27.60 15.64
CA TRP A 596 -20.39 27.98 15.86
C TRP A 596 -20.76 29.27 15.15
#